data_AF-A0A2V1DFS6-F1
#
_entry.id   AF-A0A2V1DFS6-F1
#
_cell.length_a   1.000
_cell.length_b   1.000
_cell.length_c   1.000
_cell.angle_alpha   90.00
_cell.angle_beta   90.00
_cell.angle_gamma   90.00
#
_symmetry.space_group_name_H-M   'P 1'
#
loop_
_entity.id
_entity.type
_entity.pdbx_description
1 polymer ?
#
loop_
_entity_poly.entity_id
_entity_poly.type
_entity_poly.pdbx_seq_one_letter_code
_entity_poly.pdbx_strand_id
1 'polypeptide(L)'
;MAVMNKHNSASKKVSSDTIAQIFPMPYSFLFLVMEPAVIGISLISIVVSPTNHYMSLAPPSSSGLLFSHIVERDVCGFLEAWHTPNIRVLLYQFMAALGFSAIIEPLLLYTARYKMENQKDAERAIAAVLAAFFAFDILHSLATIAVVGSKAVMPSLGMDWSGVDLYAAINFWVPVAWMMARASWFAGLGRRRHAREKVEK
;
A
#
# COMPACT_ATOMS: atom_id res chain seq x y z
N MET A 1 -58.65 -6.49 20.01
CA MET A 1 -57.86 -7.40 19.15
C MET A 1 -56.88 -6.58 18.34
N ALA A 2 -55.62 -6.47 18.80
CA ALA A 2 -54.56 -5.77 18.07
C ALA A 2 -53.83 -6.80 17.20
N VAL A 3 -53.93 -6.64 15.88
CA VAL A 3 -53.20 -7.45 14.90
C VAL A 3 -51.76 -6.95 14.89
N MET A 4 -50.90 -7.67 15.61
CA MET A 4 -49.47 -7.41 15.70
C MET A 4 -48.83 -7.86 14.39
N ASN A 5 -48.55 -6.90 13.52
CA ASN A 5 -47.94 -7.13 12.21
C ASN A 5 -46.47 -7.55 12.41
N LYS A 6 -46.19 -8.86 12.33
CA LYS A 6 -44.84 -9.41 12.32
C LYS A 6 -44.17 -8.96 11.02
N HIS A 7 -43.37 -7.89 11.10
CA HIS A 7 -42.35 -7.60 10.09
C HIS A 7 -41.35 -8.74 10.08
N ASN A 8 -41.57 -9.73 9.21
CA ASN A 8 -40.55 -10.67 8.79
C ASN A 8 -39.51 -9.92 7.97
N SER A 9 -38.56 -9.26 8.65
CA SER A 9 -37.29 -8.87 8.04
C SER A 9 -36.48 -10.14 7.82
N ALA A 10 -36.80 -10.86 6.75
CA ALA A 10 -35.96 -11.94 6.26
C ALA A 10 -34.67 -11.30 5.76
N SER A 11 -33.66 -11.23 6.62
CA SER A 11 -32.28 -10.96 6.24
C SER A 11 -31.87 -12.04 5.22
N LYS A 12 -31.98 -11.71 3.93
CA LYS A 12 -31.46 -12.55 2.85
C LYS A 12 -29.95 -12.57 3.04
N LYS A 13 -29.44 -13.66 3.64
CA LYS A 13 -28.00 -13.97 3.64
C LYS A 13 -27.50 -13.86 2.21
N VAL A 14 -26.68 -12.83 1.96
CA VAL A 14 -26.02 -12.63 0.68
C VAL A 14 -25.10 -13.84 0.45
N SER A 15 -25.18 -14.46 -0.72
CA SER A 15 -24.31 -15.57 -1.08
C SER A 15 -22.84 -15.11 -1.09
N SER A 16 -21.94 -15.96 -0.60
CA SER A 16 -20.48 -15.82 -0.71
C SER A 16 -20.04 -15.40 -2.13
N ASP A 17 -20.71 -15.94 -3.15
CA ASP A 17 -20.38 -15.66 -4.56
C ASP A 17 -20.70 -14.22 -4.97
N THR A 18 -21.69 -13.59 -4.34
CA THR A 18 -22.04 -12.18 -4.59
C THR A 18 -21.02 -11.25 -3.96
N ILE A 19 -20.53 -11.57 -2.76
CA ILE A 19 -19.51 -10.78 -2.07
C ILE A 19 -18.14 -10.94 -2.75
N ALA A 20 -17.86 -12.13 -3.28
CA ALA A 20 -16.65 -12.38 -4.06
C ALA A 20 -16.54 -11.50 -5.33
N GLN A 21 -17.66 -11.03 -5.87
CA GLN A 21 -17.71 -10.13 -7.02
C GLN A 21 -17.40 -8.66 -6.67
N ILE A 22 -17.61 -8.24 -5.42
CA ILE A 22 -17.33 -6.88 -4.94
C ILE A 22 -15.84 -6.55 -5.05
N PHE A 23 -15.01 -7.52 -4.65
CA PHE A 23 -13.57 -7.43 -4.71
C PHE A 23 -13.02 -8.56 -5.57
N PRO A 24 -12.89 -8.38 -6.89
CA PRO A 24 -12.53 -9.46 -7.79
C PRO A 24 -11.28 -10.23 -7.32
N MET A 25 -11.21 -11.52 -7.64
CA MET A 25 -10.13 -12.42 -7.20
C MET A 25 -8.72 -11.83 -7.46
N PRO A 26 -8.43 -11.20 -8.63
CA PRO A 26 -7.14 -10.55 -8.86
C PRO A 26 -6.78 -9.50 -7.80
N TYR A 27 -7.73 -8.66 -7.40
CA TYR A 27 -7.51 -7.67 -6.34
C TYR A 27 -7.40 -8.31 -4.96
N SER A 28 -8.20 -9.35 -4.69
CA SER A 28 -8.08 -10.11 -3.45
C SER A 28 -6.68 -10.70 -3.32
N PHE A 29 -6.14 -11.29 -4.37
CA PHE A 29 -4.79 -11.83 -4.37
C PHE A 29 -3.72 -10.74 -4.23
N LEU A 30 -3.86 -9.62 -4.96
CA LEU A 30 -2.93 -8.51 -4.88
C LEU A 30 -2.84 -7.92 -3.46
N PHE A 31 -3.98 -7.56 -2.86
CA PHE A 31 -4.01 -6.80 -1.61
C PHE A 31 -4.05 -7.68 -0.34
N LEU A 32 -4.54 -8.92 -0.41
CA LEU A 32 -4.54 -9.82 0.76
C LEU A 32 -3.30 -10.71 0.84
N VAL A 33 -2.56 -10.90 -0.26
CA VAL A 33 -1.45 -11.87 -0.32
C VAL A 33 -0.18 -11.22 -0.83
N MET A 34 -0.19 -10.65 -2.04
CA MET A 34 1.04 -10.15 -2.67
C MET A 34 1.64 -8.96 -1.95
N GLU A 35 0.84 -7.92 -1.65
CA GLU A 35 1.32 -6.73 -0.96
C GLU A 35 1.92 -7.05 0.42
N PRO A 36 1.24 -7.80 1.32
CA PRO A 36 1.83 -8.24 2.58
C PRO A 36 3.11 -9.05 2.41
N ALA A 37 3.17 -9.93 1.41
CA ALA A 37 4.36 -10.75 1.15
C ALA A 37 5.55 -9.90 0.69
N VAL A 38 5.33 -8.95 -0.21
CA VAL A 38 6.37 -8.02 -0.69
C VAL A 38 6.89 -7.16 0.46
N ILE A 39 6.00 -6.65 1.33
CA ILE A 39 6.38 -5.88 2.51
C ILE A 39 7.17 -6.76 3.49
N GLY A 40 6.72 -7.98 3.76
CA GLY A 40 7.42 -8.92 4.64
C GLY A 40 8.82 -9.28 4.15
N ILE A 41 8.97 -9.57 2.85
CA ILE A 41 10.27 -9.84 2.22
C ILE A 41 11.17 -8.60 2.30
N SER A 42 10.62 -7.40 2.06
CA SER A 42 11.35 -6.14 2.14
C SER A 42 11.86 -5.87 3.55
N LEU A 43 11.04 -6.14 4.58
CA LEU A 43 11.43 -6.00 5.99
C LEU A 43 12.58 -6.94 6.36
N ILE A 44 12.48 -8.22 5.98
CA ILE A 44 13.55 -9.19 6.20
C ILE A 44 14.82 -8.74 5.47
N SER A 45 14.68 -8.25 4.25
CA SER A 45 15.81 -7.75 3.45
C SER A 45 16.48 -6.55 4.11
N ILE A 46 15.73 -5.65 4.74
CA ILE A 46 16.30 -4.53 5.52
C ILE A 46 17.10 -5.07 6.71
N VAL A 47 16.57 -6.03 7.46
CA VAL A 47 17.27 -6.59 8.63
C VAL A 47 18.53 -7.36 8.23
N VAL A 48 18.50 -8.06 7.09
CA VAL A 48 19.59 -8.93 6.63
C VAL A 48 20.61 -8.18 5.78
N SER A 49 20.25 -7.03 5.18
CA SER A 49 21.16 -6.25 4.34
C SER A 49 22.30 -5.65 5.17
N PRO A 50 23.57 -6.04 4.92
CA PRO A 50 24.67 -5.49 5.68
C PRO A 50 25.01 -4.07 5.22
N THR A 51 25.54 -3.30 6.15
CA THR A 51 26.55 -2.24 5.98
C THR A 51 26.17 -0.78 5.64
N ASN A 52 24.95 -0.38 5.25
CA ASN A 52 24.65 1.08 5.17
C ASN A 52 23.15 1.43 4.96
N HIS A 53 22.29 1.20 5.95
CA HIS A 53 20.87 1.61 5.86
C HIS A 53 20.68 3.12 5.61
N TYR A 54 21.67 3.93 5.96
CA TYR A 54 21.67 5.37 5.69
C TYR A 54 21.77 5.68 4.19
N MET A 55 22.60 4.94 3.43
CA MET A 55 22.71 5.10 1.98
C MET A 55 21.51 4.55 1.22
N SER A 56 20.84 3.50 1.75
CA SER A 56 19.58 3.01 1.17
C SER A 56 18.43 4.02 1.30
N LEU A 57 18.56 4.99 2.21
CA LEU A 57 17.55 5.97 2.55
C LEU A 57 17.74 7.29 1.83
N ALA A 58 18.99 7.73 1.81
CA ALA A 58 19.45 8.95 1.19
C ALA A 58 20.84 8.62 0.64
N PRO A 59 20.92 8.05 -0.58
CA PRO A 59 22.20 7.84 -1.25
C PRO A 59 22.99 9.16 -1.27
N PRO A 60 24.33 9.15 -1.36
CA PRO A 60 25.14 10.37 -1.33
C PRO A 60 24.77 11.41 -2.38
N SER A 61 24.13 10.99 -3.47
CA SER A 61 23.56 11.83 -4.52
C SER A 61 22.21 12.48 -4.17
N SER A 62 21.66 12.22 -2.98
CA SER A 62 20.35 12.72 -2.55
C SER A 62 20.36 14.23 -2.38
N SER A 63 19.36 14.87 -2.96
CA SER A 63 19.19 16.32 -2.95
C SER A 63 17.75 16.72 -2.64
N GLY A 64 17.07 15.95 -1.78
CA GLY A 64 15.68 16.18 -1.41
C GLY A 64 15.48 17.46 -0.60
N LEU A 65 14.27 18.03 -0.65
CA LEU A 65 13.91 19.26 0.07
C LEU A 65 14.02 19.13 1.59
N LEU A 66 13.77 17.93 2.12
CA LEU A 66 13.77 17.64 3.56
C LEU A 66 15.10 17.02 4.04
N PHE A 67 16.10 16.91 3.16
CA PHE A 67 17.37 16.30 3.47
C PHE A 67 18.53 17.17 2.99
N SER A 68 19.31 17.72 3.93
CA SER A 68 20.61 18.30 3.62
C SER A 68 21.69 17.29 3.95
N HIS A 69 22.44 16.86 2.93
CA HIS A 69 23.62 16.04 3.15
C HIS A 69 24.67 16.89 3.86
N ILE A 70 24.89 16.68 5.16
CA ILE A 70 26.03 17.27 5.87
C ILE A 70 27.26 16.44 5.50
N VAL A 71 28.00 16.91 4.51
CA VAL A 71 29.15 16.24 3.86
C VAL A 71 30.31 15.93 4.82
N GLU A 72 30.33 16.52 6.01
CA GLU A 72 31.48 16.47 6.96
C GLU A 72 31.36 15.46 8.10
N ARG A 73 30.37 14.55 8.13
CA ARG A 73 30.31 13.54 9.20
C ARG A 73 30.90 12.20 8.76
N ASP A 74 31.85 11.71 9.56
CA ASP A 74 32.47 10.40 9.40
C ASP A 74 31.44 9.27 9.23
N VAL A 75 31.82 8.25 8.47
CA VAL A 75 31.00 7.04 8.27
C VAL A 75 30.80 6.35 9.61
N CYS A 76 29.59 6.40 10.15
CA CYS A 76 29.25 5.77 11.42
C CYS A 76 29.29 4.24 11.29
N GLY A 77 29.81 3.54 12.29
CA GLY A 77 29.78 2.08 12.33
C GLY A 77 28.34 1.53 12.40
N PHE A 78 28.13 0.27 12.02
CA PHE A 78 26.80 -0.38 12.03
C PHE A 78 26.05 -0.22 13.37
N LEU A 79 26.74 -0.46 14.49
CA LEU A 79 26.18 -0.33 15.83
C LEU A 79 25.79 1.11 16.16
N GLU A 80 26.60 2.09 15.75
CA GLU A 80 26.34 3.50 16.03
C GLU A 80 25.19 4.05 15.17
N ALA A 81 25.07 3.56 13.93
CA ALA A 81 23.99 3.93 13.02
C ALA A 81 22.59 3.61 13.62
N TRP A 82 22.45 2.50 14.34
CA TRP A 82 21.20 2.10 15.03
C TRP A 82 20.72 3.09 16.09
N HIS A 83 21.62 3.91 16.62
CA HIS A 83 21.29 4.93 17.62
C HIS A 83 21.01 6.29 17.01
N THR A 84 21.14 6.45 15.69
CA THR A 84 20.86 7.73 15.02
C THR A 84 19.35 8.00 14.93
N PRO A 85 18.92 9.27 15.05
CA PRO A 85 17.53 9.65 14.83
C PRO A 85 16.98 9.21 13.46
N ASN A 86 17.82 9.21 12.43
CA ASN A 86 17.41 8.93 11.06
C ASN A 86 17.06 7.43 10.86
N ILE A 87 17.84 6.50 11.40
CA ILE A 87 17.49 5.06 11.39
C ILE A 87 16.25 4.79 12.25
N ARG A 88 16.05 5.51 13.35
CA ARG A 88 14.83 5.34 14.16
C ARG A 88 13.59 5.79 13.40
N VAL A 89 13.64 6.95 12.75
CA VAL A 89 12.56 7.44 11.87
C VAL A 89 12.30 6.45 10.74
N LEU A 90 13.34 5.88 10.15
CA LEU A 90 13.23 4.83 9.14
C LEU A 90 12.47 3.61 9.65
N LEU A 91 12.89 3.09 10.79
CA LEU A 91 12.30 1.92 11.40
C LEU A 91 10.83 2.20 11.72
N TYR A 92 10.50 3.40 12.22
CA TYR A 92 9.11 3.78 12.45
C TYR A 92 8.30 3.86 11.16
N GLN A 93 8.85 4.40 10.06
CA GLN A 93 8.17 4.44 8.76
C GLN A 93 7.92 3.03 8.20
N PHE A 94 8.92 2.14 8.24
CA PHE A 94 8.74 0.76 7.79
C PHE A 94 7.80 -0.04 8.69
N MET A 95 7.88 0.14 10.01
CA MET A 95 6.96 -0.49 10.95
C MET A 95 5.53 0.03 10.79
N ALA A 96 5.35 1.32 10.47
CA ALA A 96 4.05 1.87 10.12
C ALA A 96 3.54 1.27 8.81
N ALA A 97 4.35 1.24 7.74
CA ALA A 97 3.99 0.61 6.48
C ALA A 97 3.62 -0.88 6.67
N LEU A 98 4.37 -1.61 7.49
CA LEU A 98 4.07 -2.99 7.87
C LEU A 98 2.73 -3.10 8.62
N GLY A 99 2.54 -2.30 9.67
CA GLY A 99 1.33 -2.35 10.47
C GLY A 99 0.09 -2.01 9.66
N PHE A 100 0.16 -0.98 8.82
CA PHE A 100 -0.96 -0.57 7.99
C PHE A 100 -1.20 -1.52 6.82
N SER A 101 -0.21 -1.76 5.94
CA SER A 101 -0.44 -2.47 4.67
C SER A 101 -0.30 -3.99 4.77
N ALA A 102 0.48 -4.53 5.71
CA ALA A 102 0.62 -6.00 5.85
C ALA A 102 -0.33 -6.62 6.89
N ILE A 103 -0.88 -5.81 7.80
CA ILE A 103 -1.74 -6.31 8.89
C ILE A 103 -3.13 -5.68 8.83
N ILE A 104 -3.23 -4.36 8.99
CA ILE A 104 -4.53 -3.67 9.12
C ILE A 104 -5.33 -3.79 7.82
N GLU A 105 -4.74 -3.48 6.67
CA GLU A 105 -5.42 -3.56 5.38
C GLU A 105 -5.95 -4.97 5.09
N PRO A 106 -5.13 -6.04 5.12
CA PRO A 106 -5.63 -7.38 4.83
C PRO A 106 -6.73 -7.81 5.80
N LEU A 107 -6.62 -7.45 7.08
CA LEU A 107 -7.64 -7.76 8.08
C LEU A 107 -8.96 -7.04 7.76
N LEU A 108 -8.91 -5.75 7.43
CA LEU A 108 -10.10 -4.95 7.11
C LEU A 108 -10.75 -5.43 5.81
N LEU A 109 -9.96 -5.70 4.76
CA LEU A 109 -10.44 -6.24 3.49
C LEU A 109 -11.03 -7.65 3.67
N TYR A 110 -10.37 -8.53 4.44
CA TYR A 110 -10.88 -9.85 4.77
C TYR A 110 -12.21 -9.78 5.54
N THR A 111 -12.29 -8.90 6.54
CA THR A 111 -13.51 -8.72 7.33
C THR A 111 -14.65 -8.18 6.48
N ALA A 112 -14.38 -7.16 5.66
CA ALA A 112 -15.37 -6.61 4.75
C ALA A 112 -15.86 -7.65 3.72
N ARG A 113 -14.97 -8.52 3.24
CA ARG A 113 -15.29 -9.55 2.25
C ARG A 113 -15.98 -10.79 2.82
N TYR A 114 -15.64 -11.23 4.02
CA TYR A 114 -16.08 -12.55 4.50
C TYR A 114 -16.95 -12.50 5.77
N LYS A 115 -17.03 -11.36 6.45
CA LYS A 115 -17.73 -11.23 7.73
C LYS A 115 -18.90 -10.25 7.70
N MET A 116 -18.97 -9.34 6.73
CA MET A 116 -20.10 -8.42 6.61
C MET A 116 -21.32 -9.10 5.98
N GLU A 117 -22.50 -8.89 6.58
CA GLU A 117 -23.76 -9.48 6.10
C GLU A 117 -24.37 -8.71 4.92
N ASN A 118 -24.14 -7.39 4.86
CA ASN A 118 -24.70 -6.51 3.83
C ASN A 118 -23.66 -6.18 2.75
N GLN A 119 -23.99 -6.52 1.50
CA GLN A 119 -23.15 -6.20 0.33
C GLN A 119 -22.84 -4.72 0.19
N LYS A 120 -23.81 -3.83 0.40
CA LYS A 120 -23.62 -2.39 0.23
C LYS A 120 -22.66 -1.82 1.28
N ASP A 121 -22.70 -2.36 2.48
CA ASP A 121 -21.80 -1.95 3.56
C ASP A 121 -20.40 -2.53 3.35
N ALA A 122 -20.28 -3.78 2.85
CA ALA A 122 -19.02 -4.37 2.41
C ALA A 122 -18.35 -3.56 1.29
N GLU A 123 -19.11 -3.15 0.27
CA GLU A 123 -18.63 -2.28 -0.81
C GLU A 123 -18.10 -0.95 -0.29
N ARG A 124 -18.83 -0.30 0.61
CA ARG A 124 -18.42 0.97 1.23
C ARG A 124 -17.18 0.81 2.11
N ALA A 125 -17.11 -0.26 2.88
CA ALA A 125 -15.96 -0.56 3.73
C ALA A 125 -14.71 -0.82 2.88
N ILE A 126 -14.81 -1.66 1.84
CA ILE A 126 -13.70 -1.91 0.91
C ILE A 126 -13.26 -0.62 0.23
N ALA A 127 -14.21 0.19 -0.28
CA ALA A 127 -13.87 1.46 -0.90
C ALA A 127 -13.17 2.42 0.06
N ALA A 128 -13.62 2.52 1.32
CA ALA A 128 -13.01 3.37 2.33
C ALA A 128 -11.59 2.91 2.69
N VAL A 129 -11.39 1.60 2.86
CA VAL A 129 -10.05 1.02 3.09
C VAL A 129 -9.13 1.34 1.91
N LEU A 130 -9.53 0.98 0.69
CA LEU A 130 -8.69 1.22 -0.49
C LEU A 130 -8.39 2.72 -0.71
N ALA A 131 -9.32 3.62 -0.36
CA ALA A 131 -9.10 5.06 -0.46
C ALA A 131 -8.10 5.57 0.58
N ALA A 132 -8.16 5.07 1.82
CA ALA A 132 -7.19 5.41 2.86
C ALA A 132 -5.78 4.94 2.48
N PHE A 133 -5.66 3.73 1.96
CA PHE A 133 -4.38 3.18 1.52
C PHE A 133 -3.87 3.84 0.23
N PHE A 134 -4.76 4.25 -0.67
CA PHE A 134 -4.39 5.09 -1.81
C PHE A 134 -3.76 6.43 -1.37
N ALA A 135 -4.33 7.08 -0.35
CA ALA A 135 -3.76 8.30 0.20
C ALA A 135 -2.41 8.03 0.88
N PHE A 136 -2.27 6.91 1.58
CA PHE A 136 -1.00 6.47 2.15
C PHE A 136 0.07 6.27 1.07
N ASP A 137 -0.25 5.59 -0.04
CA ASP A 137 0.68 5.34 -1.14
C ASP A 137 1.19 6.65 -1.78
N ILE A 138 0.31 7.65 -1.93
CA ILE A 138 0.68 9.00 -2.40
C ILE A 138 1.65 9.66 -1.41
N LEU A 139 1.27 9.72 -0.13
CA LEU A 139 2.08 10.37 0.89
C LEU A 139 3.45 9.69 1.05
N HIS A 140 3.50 8.36 0.95
CA HIS A 140 4.73 7.59 0.98
C HIS A 140 5.63 7.92 -0.21
N SER A 141 5.09 7.90 -1.44
CA SER A 141 5.84 8.25 -2.65
C SER A 141 6.39 9.68 -2.61
N LEU A 142 5.57 10.63 -2.16
CA LEU A 142 5.97 12.03 -2.00
C LEU A 142 7.04 12.21 -0.91
N ALA A 143 6.92 11.48 0.20
CA ALA A 143 7.92 11.49 1.25
C ALA A 143 9.27 10.97 0.73
N THR A 144 9.28 9.89 -0.07
CA THR A 144 10.49 9.39 -0.74
C THR A 144 11.13 10.48 -1.59
N ILE A 145 10.37 11.12 -2.49
CA ILE A 145 10.90 12.24 -3.31
C ILE A 145 11.41 13.39 -2.43
N ALA A 146 10.70 13.74 -1.36
CA ALA A 146 11.08 14.84 -0.49
C ALA A 146 12.40 14.58 0.26
N VAL A 147 12.73 13.31 0.54
CA VAL A 147 13.97 12.88 1.20
C VAL A 147 15.10 12.70 0.20
N VAL A 148 14.90 11.95 -0.89
CA VAL A 148 16.00 11.58 -1.81
C VAL A 148 16.16 12.51 -3.01
N GLY A 149 15.11 13.26 -3.35
CA GLY A 149 15.04 14.03 -4.58
C GLY A 149 14.58 13.20 -5.79
N SER A 150 13.99 13.85 -6.78
CA SER A 150 13.42 13.17 -7.96
C SER A 150 14.47 12.45 -8.82
N LYS A 151 15.71 12.97 -8.88
CA LYS A 151 16.81 12.36 -9.64
C LYS A 151 17.21 10.98 -9.13
N ALA A 152 17.03 10.72 -7.83
CA ALA A 152 17.37 9.43 -7.23
C ALA A 152 16.35 8.33 -7.53
N VAL A 153 15.14 8.70 -7.99
CA VAL A 153 14.03 7.74 -8.25
C VAL A 153 13.55 7.71 -9.69
N MET A 154 13.82 8.77 -10.47
CA MET A 154 13.46 8.87 -11.88
C MET A 154 14.71 9.06 -12.75
N PRO A 155 14.81 8.39 -13.90
CA PRO A 155 15.85 8.68 -14.85
C PRO A 155 15.72 10.12 -15.36
N SER A 156 16.85 10.74 -15.71
CA SER A 156 16.83 12.11 -16.23
C SER A 156 16.13 12.18 -17.60
N LEU A 157 15.80 13.40 -18.04
CA LEU A 157 15.29 13.64 -19.40
C LEU A 157 16.31 13.10 -20.42
N GLY A 158 16.02 11.91 -20.98
CA GLY A 158 16.96 11.15 -21.81
C GLY A 158 17.14 9.67 -21.42
N MET A 159 16.46 9.18 -20.37
CA MET A 159 16.58 7.80 -19.86
C MET A 159 17.98 7.45 -19.33
N ASP A 160 18.71 8.43 -18.82
CA ASP A 160 19.96 8.17 -18.11
C ASP A 160 19.66 7.68 -16.68
N TRP A 161 20.13 6.48 -16.37
CA TRP A 161 19.96 5.78 -15.09
C TRP A 161 21.14 5.99 -14.13
N SER A 162 22.20 6.69 -14.55
CA SER A 162 23.42 6.88 -13.76
C SER A 162 23.20 7.55 -12.40
N GLY A 163 22.12 8.32 -12.25
CA GLY A 163 21.72 8.99 -11.01
C GLY A 163 20.65 8.28 -10.19
N VAL A 164 20.09 7.17 -10.67
CA VAL A 164 19.00 6.44 -9.99
C VAL A 164 19.58 5.50 -8.96
N ASP A 165 19.13 5.63 -7.71
CA ASP A 165 19.44 4.67 -6.66
C ASP A 165 18.38 3.58 -6.62
N LEU A 166 18.82 2.32 -6.60
CA LEU A 166 17.91 1.18 -6.69
C LEU A 166 16.94 1.11 -5.50
N TYR A 167 17.41 1.41 -4.28
CA TYR A 167 16.57 1.32 -3.08
C TYR A 167 15.58 2.47 -3.02
N ALA A 168 16.02 3.69 -3.33
CA ALA A 168 15.16 4.85 -3.45
C ALA A 168 14.11 4.67 -4.55
N ALA A 169 14.50 4.12 -5.70
CA ALA A 169 13.59 3.80 -6.78
C ALA A 169 12.56 2.75 -6.35
N ILE A 170 12.95 1.66 -5.69
CA ILE A 170 12.01 0.65 -5.17
C ILE A 170 11.02 1.28 -4.19
N ASN A 171 11.50 2.09 -3.23
CA ASN A 171 10.66 2.77 -2.23
C ASN A 171 9.71 3.82 -2.83
N PHE A 172 9.96 4.29 -4.06
CA PHE A 172 9.05 5.17 -4.78
C PHE A 172 8.08 4.39 -5.67
N TRP A 173 8.60 3.48 -6.51
CA TRP A 173 7.83 2.82 -7.55
C TRP A 173 6.90 1.73 -7.03
N VAL A 174 7.23 1.07 -5.91
CA VAL A 174 6.36 0.05 -5.31
C VAL A 174 5.04 0.68 -4.81
N PRO A 175 5.05 1.73 -3.98
CA PRO A 175 3.81 2.46 -3.63
C PRO A 175 3.06 3.01 -4.85
N VAL A 176 3.76 3.52 -5.87
CA VAL A 176 3.12 3.95 -7.12
C VAL A 176 2.41 2.79 -7.82
N ALA A 177 3.01 1.60 -7.87
CA ALA A 177 2.36 0.42 -8.44
C ALA A 177 1.09 0.02 -7.66
N TRP A 178 1.12 0.09 -6.33
CA TRP A 178 -0.06 -0.15 -5.48
C TRP A 178 -1.15 0.89 -5.68
N MET A 179 -0.78 2.17 -5.73
CA MET A 179 -1.68 3.27 -6.06
C MET A 179 -2.37 3.02 -7.41
N MET A 180 -1.63 2.58 -8.44
CA MET A 180 -2.18 2.26 -9.76
C MET A 180 -3.12 1.06 -9.72
N ALA A 181 -2.78 0.02 -8.95
CA ALA A 181 -3.67 -1.13 -8.74
C ALA A 181 -4.97 -0.69 -8.05
N ARG A 182 -4.91 0.18 -7.03
CA ARG A 182 -6.10 0.73 -6.37
C ARG A 182 -6.94 1.58 -7.32
N ALA A 183 -6.30 2.44 -8.12
CA ALA A 183 -6.97 3.24 -9.14
C ALA A 183 -7.70 2.36 -10.17
N SER A 184 -7.09 1.25 -10.59
CA SER A 184 -7.74 0.29 -11.51
C SER A 184 -9.00 -0.34 -10.91
N TRP A 185 -9.00 -0.60 -9.60
CA TRP A 185 -10.19 -1.09 -8.90
C TRP A 185 -11.30 -0.03 -8.88
N PHE A 186 -10.98 1.22 -8.56
CA PHE A 186 -11.95 2.33 -8.59
C PHE A 186 -12.54 2.52 -10.01
N ALA A 187 -11.70 2.42 -11.04
CA ALA A 187 -12.13 2.44 -12.45
C ALA A 187 -12.99 1.21 -12.83
N GLY A 188 -13.03 0.18 -11.97
CA GLY A 188 -13.82 -1.03 -12.16
C GLY A 188 -13.25 -2.04 -13.12
N LEU A 189 -11.94 -1.97 -13.42
CA LEU A 189 -11.26 -2.95 -14.23
C LEU A 189 -11.40 -4.33 -13.57
N GLY A 190 -11.76 -5.36 -14.33
CA GLY A 190 -11.93 -6.73 -13.80
C GLY A 190 -13.20 -6.99 -12.99
N ARG A 191 -14.07 -6.00 -12.74
CA ARG A 191 -15.43 -6.25 -12.23
C ARG A 191 -16.27 -6.85 -13.36
N ARG A 192 -16.70 -8.11 -13.23
CA ARG A 192 -17.67 -8.71 -14.16
C ARG A 192 -18.98 -7.92 -14.05
N ARG A 193 -19.28 -7.09 -15.05
CA ARG A 193 -20.58 -6.43 -15.18
C ARG A 193 -21.64 -7.51 -15.40
N HIS A 194 -22.40 -7.88 -14.36
CA HIS A 194 -23.76 -8.38 -14.58
C HIS A 194 -24.63 -7.19 -15.04
N ALA A 195 -24.45 -6.79 -16.30
CA ALA A 195 -25.23 -5.73 -16.93
C ALA A 195 -25.50 -6.03 -18.42
N ARG A 196 -25.62 -7.31 -18.80
CA ARG A 196 -26.14 -7.71 -20.11
C ARG A 196 -27.24 -8.77 -20.10
N GLU A 197 -27.70 -9.26 -18.95
CA GLU A 197 -28.73 -10.33 -18.89
C GLU A 197 -30.09 -9.89 -18.34
N LYS A 198 -30.28 -8.62 -17.95
CA LYS A 198 -31.58 -8.11 -17.48
C LYS A 198 -32.27 -7.13 -18.43
N VAL A 199 -31.70 -6.89 -19.62
CA VAL A 199 -32.34 -6.03 -20.65
C VAL A 199 -32.88 -6.87 -21.82
N GLU A 200 -32.58 -8.18 -21.88
CA GLU A 200 -33.07 -9.09 -22.93
C GLU A 200 -34.04 -10.18 -22.40
N LYS A 201 -34.73 -9.94 -21.28
CA LYS A 201 -35.87 -10.78 -20.87
C LYS A 201 -37.04 -9.93 -20.40
#